data_AF-A0A671U126-F1
#
_entry.id   AF-A0A671U126-F1
#
_cell.length_a   1.000
_cell.length_b   1.000
_cell.length_c   1.000
_cell.angle_alpha   90.00
_cell.angle_beta   90.00
_cell.angle_gamma   90.00
#
_symmetry.space_group_name_H-M   'P 1'
#
loop_
_entity.id
_entity.type
_entity.pdbx_description
1 polymer ?
#
loop_
_entity_poly.entity_id
_entity_poly.type
_entity_poly.pdbx_seq_one_letter_code
_entity_poly.pdbx_strand_id
1 'polypeptide(L)'
;MEHRLWIILAALFFECKGEDRVIQPTGDVIAAEGDTVTLDCSFETTTAFPYLFWYKQEVNDFPKYILKCYSQTVENAADFEKDRFNAAINNKSVPLKIQKLQLSDSAVYYCALQPTVTGNTKTLYKNLWSKDNTILDNIH
;
A
#
# COMPACT_ATOMS: atom_id res chain seq x y z
N MET A 1 -35.19 35.68 -12.74
CA MET A 1 -34.39 34.77 -13.60
C MET A 1 -32.93 34.73 -13.14
N GLU A 2 -32.65 34.75 -11.83
CA GLU A 2 -31.27 34.94 -11.33
C GLU A 2 -30.75 33.68 -10.62
N HIS A 3 -31.56 32.95 -9.85
CA HIS A 3 -31.10 31.79 -9.06
C HIS A 3 -30.48 30.64 -9.88
N ARG A 4 -30.84 30.50 -11.16
CA ARG A 4 -30.27 29.47 -12.04
C ARG A 4 -28.82 29.77 -12.44
N LEU A 5 -28.44 31.03 -12.52
CA LEU A 5 -27.07 31.43 -12.87
C LEU A 5 -26.08 31.08 -11.74
N TRP A 6 -26.51 31.27 -10.48
CA TRP A 6 -25.71 30.94 -9.30
C TRP A 6 -25.47 29.43 -9.14
N ILE A 7 -26.46 28.60 -9.49
CA ILE A 7 -26.33 27.13 -9.45
C ILE A 7 -25.32 26.64 -10.49
N ILE A 8 -25.32 27.23 -11.69
CA ILE A 8 -24.36 26.89 -12.75
C ILE A 8 -22.94 27.34 -12.36
N LEU A 9 -22.78 28.53 -11.77
CA LEU A 9 -21.48 28.97 -11.24
C LEU A 9 -20.99 28.05 -10.12
N ALA A 10 -21.84 27.62 -9.18
CA ALA A 10 -21.45 26.71 -8.11
C ALA A 10 -21.00 25.33 -8.61
N ALA A 11 -21.63 24.81 -9.68
CA ALA A 11 -21.24 23.54 -10.30
C ALA A 11 -19.88 23.61 -11.01
N LEU A 12 -19.44 24.80 -11.45
CA LEU A 12 -18.12 25.01 -12.07
C LEU A 12 -16.96 25.08 -11.07
N PHE A 13 -17.25 25.19 -9.77
CA PHE A 13 -16.23 25.16 -8.70
C PHE A 13 -16.03 23.78 -8.07
N PHE A 14 -16.80 22.77 -8.49
CA PHE A 14 -16.61 21.41 -8.01
C PHE A 14 -15.58 20.69 -8.88
N GLU A 15 -14.29 20.94 -8.62
CA GLU A 15 -13.22 20.11 -9.15
C GLU A 15 -13.44 18.68 -8.67
N CYS A 16 -13.82 17.79 -9.60
CA CYS A 16 -13.91 16.36 -9.32
C CYS A 16 -12.50 15.85 -9.07
N LYS A 17 -12.12 15.69 -7.79
CA LYS A 17 -10.84 15.08 -7.41
C LYS A 17 -10.82 13.63 -7.87
N GLY A 18 -9.80 13.25 -8.63
CA GLY A 18 -9.58 11.85 -9.01
C GLY A 18 -9.40 10.96 -7.77
N GLU A 19 -9.85 9.72 -7.87
CA GLU A 19 -9.70 8.72 -6.81
C GLU A 19 -8.23 8.26 -6.70
N ASP A 20 -7.76 8.08 -5.47
CA ASP A 20 -6.42 7.53 -5.21
C ASP A 20 -6.41 6.02 -5.51
N ARG A 21 -5.44 5.56 -6.30
CA ARG A 21 -5.36 4.15 -6.74
C ARG A 21 -3.93 3.64 -6.78
N VAL A 22 -3.75 2.35 -6.54
CA VAL A 22 -2.49 1.62 -6.72
C VAL A 22 -2.69 0.53 -7.77
N ILE A 23 -1.69 0.36 -8.63
CA ILE A 23 -1.70 -0.55 -9.76
C ILE A 23 -0.44 -1.41 -9.68
N GLN A 24 -0.63 -2.73 -9.50
CA GLN A 24 0.43 -3.72 -9.51
C GLN A 24 0.14 -4.78 -10.59
N PRO A 25 1.17 -5.31 -11.28
CA PRO A 25 1.01 -6.47 -12.16
C PRO A 25 0.45 -7.67 -11.39
N THR A 26 -0.43 -8.46 -12.02
CA THR A 26 -1.07 -9.64 -11.42
C THR A 26 -0.28 -10.94 -11.60
N GLY A 27 0.92 -10.88 -12.19
CA GLY A 27 1.73 -12.05 -12.50
C GLY A 27 2.86 -12.27 -11.49
N ASP A 28 3.25 -13.54 -11.33
CA ASP A 28 4.39 -13.90 -10.50
C ASP A 28 5.70 -13.47 -11.16
N VAL A 29 6.62 -12.95 -10.35
CA VAL A 29 8.01 -12.68 -10.76
C VAL A 29 8.87 -13.85 -10.27
N ILE A 30 9.35 -14.66 -11.20
CA ILE A 30 10.19 -15.83 -10.92
C ILE A 30 11.65 -15.45 -11.21
N ALA A 31 12.52 -15.66 -10.23
CA ALA A 31 13.97 -15.42 -10.35
C ALA A 31 14.74 -16.42 -9.48
N ALA A 32 16.04 -16.58 -9.76
CA ALA A 32 16.90 -17.48 -9.00
C ALA A 32 17.49 -16.80 -7.76
N GLU A 33 18.00 -17.62 -6.83
CA GLU A 33 18.75 -17.12 -5.68
C GLU A 33 19.97 -16.32 -6.14
N GLY A 34 20.25 -15.20 -5.48
CA GLY A 34 21.33 -14.27 -5.85
C GLY A 34 20.96 -13.24 -6.92
N ASP A 35 19.86 -13.44 -7.65
CA ASP A 35 19.40 -12.49 -8.66
C ASP A 35 18.95 -11.15 -8.05
N THR A 36 18.75 -10.17 -8.92
CA THR A 36 18.10 -8.91 -8.60
C THR A 36 16.77 -8.83 -9.33
N VAL A 37 15.70 -8.57 -8.60
CA VAL A 37 14.35 -8.38 -9.16
C VAL A 37 13.85 -6.98 -8.90
N THR A 38 12.92 -6.55 -9.76
CA THR A 38 12.19 -5.30 -9.60
C THR A 38 10.71 -5.61 -9.63
N LEU A 39 9.99 -5.22 -8.59
CA LEU A 39 8.55 -5.35 -8.48
C LEU A 39 7.92 -4.00 -8.81
N ASP A 40 7.13 -3.96 -9.87
CA ASP A 40 6.53 -2.73 -10.35
C ASP A 40 5.31 -2.33 -9.53
N CYS A 41 5.21 -1.04 -9.24
CA CYS A 41 4.04 -0.40 -8.67
C CYS A 41 3.83 0.97 -9.29
N SER A 42 2.61 1.24 -9.75
CA SER A 42 2.17 2.56 -10.18
C SER A 42 1.04 3.06 -9.29
N PHE A 43 0.87 4.37 -9.22
CA PHE A 43 -0.17 4.97 -8.40
C PHE A 43 -0.76 6.22 -9.05
N GLU A 44 -2.03 6.45 -8.81
CA GLU A 44 -2.75 7.66 -9.21
C GLU A 44 -3.17 8.40 -7.94
N THR A 45 -2.85 9.68 -7.88
CA THR A 45 -3.24 10.54 -6.76
C THR A 45 -3.18 12.01 -7.13
N THR A 46 -4.05 12.79 -6.50
CA THR A 46 -4.05 14.26 -6.53
C THR A 46 -3.16 14.87 -5.45
N THR A 47 -2.67 14.05 -4.50
CA THR A 47 -1.75 14.49 -3.44
C THR A 47 -0.39 14.84 -4.04
N ALA A 48 0.11 16.05 -3.74
CA ALA A 48 1.38 16.54 -4.28
C ALA A 48 2.61 15.78 -3.74
N PHE A 49 2.54 15.35 -2.47
CA PHE A 49 3.62 14.63 -1.79
C PHE A 49 3.07 13.37 -1.12
N PRO A 50 2.71 12.34 -1.90
CA PRO A 50 2.14 11.12 -1.36
C PRO A 50 3.20 10.29 -0.62
N TYR A 51 2.75 9.56 0.40
CA TYR A 51 3.54 8.51 1.03
C TYR A 51 3.26 7.18 0.33
N LEU A 52 4.32 6.48 -0.05
CA LEU A 52 4.25 5.17 -0.67
C LEU A 52 4.93 4.15 0.24
N PHE A 53 4.37 2.95 0.31
CA PHE A 53 4.82 1.91 1.22
C PHE A 53 4.96 0.59 0.47
N TRP A 54 5.91 -0.23 0.92
CA TRP A 54 6.04 -1.61 0.51
C TRP A 54 5.92 -2.54 1.72
N TYR A 55 5.18 -3.63 1.54
CA TYR A 55 4.99 -4.68 2.51
C TYR A 55 5.32 -6.04 1.90
N LYS A 56 5.82 -6.95 2.73
CA LYS A 56 6.05 -8.36 2.41
C LYS A 56 5.07 -9.21 3.22
N GLN A 57 4.33 -10.10 2.58
CA GLN A 57 3.45 -11.06 3.25
C GLN A 57 3.88 -12.49 2.93
N GLU A 58 4.32 -13.20 3.97
CA GLU A 58 4.60 -14.63 3.90
C GLU A 58 3.29 -15.43 3.96
N VAL A 59 3.35 -16.69 3.52
CA VAL A 59 2.17 -17.56 3.49
C VAL A 59 1.59 -17.71 4.90
N ASN A 60 0.29 -17.45 5.04
CA ASN A 60 -0.44 -17.47 6.31
C ASN A 60 0.05 -16.47 7.38
N ASP A 61 0.81 -15.45 6.98
CA ASP A 61 1.26 -14.38 7.89
C ASP A 61 0.63 -13.03 7.53
N PHE A 62 0.77 -12.03 8.40
CA PHE A 62 0.32 -10.67 8.14
C PHE A 62 1.38 -9.88 7.33
N PRO A 63 0.97 -8.84 6.58
CA PRO A 63 1.92 -7.98 5.86
C PRO A 63 2.91 -7.29 6.80
N LYS A 64 4.21 -7.52 6.60
CA LYS A 64 5.34 -6.91 7.30
C LYS A 64 5.81 -5.69 6.53
N TYR A 65 5.99 -4.57 7.22
CA TYR A 65 6.45 -3.31 6.63
C TYR A 65 7.93 -3.41 6.21
N ILE A 66 8.23 -3.10 4.94
CA ILE A 66 9.60 -3.12 4.39
C ILE A 66 10.20 -1.72 4.45
N LEU A 67 9.55 -0.77 3.76
CA LEU A 67 10.04 0.59 3.60
C LEU A 67 8.91 1.56 3.24
N LYS A 68 9.17 2.85 3.43
CA LYS A 68 8.34 3.95 2.93
C LYS A 68 9.17 4.90 2.09
N CYS A 69 8.54 5.47 1.08
CA CYS A 69 9.08 6.51 0.23
C CYS A 69 8.24 7.78 0.39
N TYR A 70 8.93 8.91 0.51
CA TYR A 70 8.32 10.24 0.51
C TYR A 70 9.26 11.21 -0.20
N SER A 71 8.80 11.78 -1.31
CA SER A 71 9.66 12.60 -2.19
C SER A 71 10.95 11.81 -2.55
N GLN A 72 12.13 12.32 -2.18
CA GLN A 72 13.43 11.67 -2.40
C GLN A 72 13.92 10.84 -1.20
N THR A 73 13.14 10.78 -0.13
CA THR A 73 13.50 10.08 1.10
C THR A 73 12.97 8.65 1.09
N VAL A 74 13.83 7.71 1.50
CA VAL A 74 13.52 6.28 1.63
C VAL A 74 13.90 5.84 3.05
N GLU A 75 12.96 5.24 3.75
CA GLU A 75 13.15 4.76 5.12
C GLU A 75 12.73 3.29 5.23
N ASN A 76 13.71 2.40 5.41
CA ASN A 76 13.49 0.98 5.63
C ASN A 76 13.17 0.68 7.11
N ALA A 77 12.41 -0.39 7.33
CA ALA A 77 12.28 -1.04 8.62
C ALA A 77 13.61 -1.65 9.07
N ALA A 78 13.77 -1.86 10.38
CA ALA A 78 15.01 -2.37 10.97
C ALA A 78 15.44 -3.74 10.41
N ASP A 79 14.47 -4.60 10.13
CA ASP A 79 14.71 -5.97 9.66
C ASP A 79 14.97 -6.08 8.14
N PHE A 80 14.92 -4.95 7.42
CA PHE A 80 15.08 -4.91 5.96
C PHE A 80 16.27 -4.04 5.54
N GLU A 81 17.35 -4.71 5.16
CA GLU A 81 18.63 -4.08 4.78
C GLU A 81 18.48 -3.11 3.60
N LYS A 82 19.06 -1.90 3.73
CA LYS A 82 18.96 -0.82 2.74
C LYS A 82 19.69 -1.11 1.43
N ASP A 83 20.74 -1.94 1.46
CA ASP A 83 21.49 -2.35 0.27
C ASP A 83 20.83 -3.53 -0.46
N ARG A 84 19.83 -4.18 0.15
CA ARG A 84 19.04 -5.24 -0.47
C ARG A 84 17.67 -4.77 -0.94
N PHE A 85 16.97 -4.00 -0.12
CA PHE A 85 15.62 -3.50 -0.41
C PHE A 85 15.64 -2.00 -0.66
N ASN A 86 15.32 -1.59 -1.89
CA ASN A 86 15.35 -0.19 -2.28
C ASN A 86 14.13 0.16 -3.15
N ALA A 87 13.54 1.33 -2.94
CA ALA A 87 12.51 1.85 -3.83
C ALA A 87 12.70 3.35 -4.00
N ALA A 88 12.30 3.89 -5.14
CA ALA A 88 12.35 5.31 -5.43
C ALA A 88 11.08 5.73 -6.16
N ILE A 89 10.51 6.87 -5.78
CA ILE A 89 9.40 7.45 -6.52
C ILE A 89 9.93 8.00 -7.83
N ASN A 90 9.39 7.51 -8.94
CA ASN A 90 9.64 8.00 -10.28
C ASN A 90 8.31 8.39 -10.92
N ASN A 91 7.99 9.68 -10.88
CA ASN A 91 6.71 10.21 -11.35
C ASN A 91 5.50 9.54 -10.65
N LYS A 92 4.81 8.63 -11.35
CA LYS A 92 3.64 7.87 -10.87
C LYS A 92 3.96 6.39 -10.64
N SER A 93 5.24 6.06 -10.42
CA SER A 93 5.68 4.73 -10.05
C SER A 93 6.61 4.72 -8.84
N VAL A 94 6.66 3.57 -8.16
CA VAL A 94 7.51 3.33 -6.99
C VAL A 94 7.97 1.87 -6.99
N PRO A 95 8.80 1.46 -7.97
CA PRO A 95 9.25 0.07 -8.05
C PRO A 95 10.10 -0.33 -6.84
N LEU A 96 9.90 -1.54 -6.32
CA LEU A 96 10.75 -2.13 -5.29
C LEU A 96 11.81 -3.01 -5.94
N LYS A 97 13.07 -2.65 -5.76
CA LYS A 97 14.23 -3.44 -6.13
C LYS A 97 14.67 -4.31 -4.95
N ILE A 98 14.79 -5.60 -5.19
CA ILE A 98 15.29 -6.59 -4.23
C ILE A 98 16.58 -7.19 -4.80
N GLN A 99 17.69 -7.01 -4.09
CA GLN A 99 19.02 -7.46 -4.51
C GLN A 99 19.45 -8.68 -3.69
N LYS A 100 20.25 -9.55 -4.31
CA LYS A 100 20.77 -10.79 -3.71
C LYS A 100 19.62 -11.62 -3.14
N LEU A 101 18.68 -12.00 -4.01
CA LEU A 101 17.50 -12.76 -3.61
C LEU A 101 17.87 -13.98 -2.78
N GLN A 102 17.08 -14.23 -1.75
CA GLN A 102 17.16 -15.41 -0.89
C GLN A 102 15.84 -16.18 -0.98
N LEU A 103 15.85 -17.48 -0.65
CA LEU A 103 14.62 -18.29 -0.61
C LEU A 103 13.56 -17.71 0.35
N SER A 104 14.01 -17.07 1.44
CA SER A 104 13.14 -16.36 2.38
C SER A 104 12.43 -15.16 1.76
N ASP A 105 12.91 -14.61 0.64
CA ASP A 105 12.27 -13.49 -0.06
C ASP A 105 11.04 -13.92 -0.86
N SER A 106 10.78 -15.22 -1.00
CA SER A 106 9.58 -15.75 -1.65
C SER A 106 8.33 -15.43 -0.82
N ALA A 107 7.52 -14.48 -1.32
CA ALA A 107 6.38 -13.92 -0.63
C ALA A 107 5.49 -13.12 -1.60
N VAL A 108 4.32 -12.70 -1.13
CA VAL A 108 3.51 -11.69 -1.83
C VAL A 108 3.97 -10.31 -1.37
N TYR A 109 4.14 -9.38 -2.32
CA TYR A 109 4.56 -8.02 -2.03
C TYR A 109 3.45 -7.03 -2.37
N TYR A 110 3.12 -6.16 -1.41
CA TYR A 110 2.08 -5.15 -1.55
C TYR A 110 2.66 -3.75 -1.56
N CYS A 111 2.29 -2.98 -2.57
CA CYS A 111 2.48 -1.56 -2.64
C CYS A 111 1.23 -0.86 -2.08
N ALA A 112 1.42 0.18 -1.28
CA ALA A 112 0.32 0.98 -0.78
C ALA A 112 0.61 2.46 -0.94
N LEU A 113 -0.42 3.20 -1.38
CA LEU A 113 -0.46 4.65 -1.36
C LEU A 113 -1.18 5.09 -0.08
N GLN A 114 -0.53 5.97 0.68
CA GLN A 114 -1.04 6.71 1.83
C GLN A 114 -2.26 6.05 2.55
N PRO A 115 -2.05 5.32 3.65
CA PRO A 115 -3.16 4.75 4.41
C PRO A 115 -3.99 5.88 5.01
N THR A 116 -5.17 6.13 4.46
CA THR A 116 -6.09 7.12 5.02
C THR A 116 -6.92 6.44 6.11
N VAL A 117 -6.42 6.42 7.34
CA VAL A 117 -7.32 6.35 8.49
C VAL A 117 -7.81 7.78 8.73
N THR A 118 -8.86 8.21 8.02
CA THR A 118 -9.65 9.36 8.47
C THR A 118 -10.26 8.92 9.80
N GLY A 119 -9.69 9.38 10.91
CA GLY A 119 -10.11 8.99 12.25
C GLY A 119 -11.57 9.33 12.53
N ASN A 120 -12.49 8.44 12.21
CA ASN A 120 -13.59 8.10 13.09
C ASN A 120 -13.08 6.97 13.99
N THR A 121 -12.45 7.33 15.11
CA THR A 121 -11.93 6.42 16.14
C THR A 121 -12.99 5.51 16.80
N LYS A 122 -14.22 5.45 16.25
CA LYS A 122 -15.34 4.66 16.79
C LYS A 122 -15.49 3.25 16.22
N THR A 123 -14.73 2.81 15.21
CA THR A 123 -15.01 1.50 14.60
C THR A 123 -13.85 0.56 14.29
N LEU A 124 -12.58 0.96 14.43
CA LEU A 124 -11.46 0.02 14.22
C LEU A 124 -11.13 -0.86 15.45
N TYR A 125 -11.63 -0.51 16.64
CA TYR A 125 -11.45 -1.36 17.84
C TYR A 125 -12.47 -2.51 17.94
N LYS A 126 -13.51 -2.54 17.10
CA LYS A 126 -14.60 -3.54 17.23
C LYS A 126 -14.35 -4.85 16.48
N ASN A 127 -13.42 -4.89 15.54
CA ASN A 127 -13.21 -6.08 14.69
C ASN A 127 -11.93 -6.86 15.00
N LEU A 128 -11.08 -6.39 15.92
CA LEU A 128 -9.92 -7.16 16.42
C LEU A 128 -10.21 -7.96 17.70
N TRP A 129 -11.41 -7.81 18.28
CA TRP A 129 -11.94 -8.69 19.32
C TRP A 129 -13.33 -9.18 18.90
N SER A 130 -13.39 -10.05 17.89
CA SER A 130 -14.45 -11.07 17.91
C SER A 130 -14.11 -11.99 19.09
N LYS A 131 -14.76 -11.73 20.23
CA LYS A 131 -14.88 -12.71 21.29
C LYS A 131 -15.81 -13.82 20.78
N ASP A 132 -15.26 -14.75 20.03
CA ASP A 132 -15.82 -16.10 19.98
C ASP A 132 -15.06 -16.96 21.00
N ASN A 133 -15.17 -16.56 22.28
CA ASN A 133 -15.15 -17.52 23.36
C ASN A 133 -16.60 -17.98 23.58
N THR A 134 -17.06 -18.84 22.68
CA THR A 134 -18.11 -19.79 23.04
C THR A 134 -17.56 -21.17 22.71
N ILE A 135 -17.06 -21.84 23.75
CA ILE A 135 -16.95 -23.29 23.76
C ILE A 135 -18.36 -23.82 23.48
N LEU A 136 -18.54 -24.47 22.33
CA LEU A 136 -19.56 -25.50 22.19
C LEU A 136 -18.80 -26.81 22.01
N ASP A 137 -18.54 -27.47 23.14
CA ASP A 137 -18.57 -28.92 23.14
C ASP A 137 -19.89 -29.34 22.52
N ASN A 138 -19.83 -30.05 21.40
CA ASN A 138 -20.78 -31.10 21.10
C ASN A 138 -20.08 -32.18 20.27
N ILE A 139 -19.71 -33.21 21.02
CA ILE A 139 -19.35 -34.55 20.60
C ILE A 139 -20.59 -35.22 19.98
N HIS A 140 -20.49 -35.59 18.71
CA HIS A 140 -20.77 -36.95 18.23
C HIS A 140 -19.98 -37.23 16.95
#